data_AF-A0A955D7D7-F1
#
_entry.id   AF-A0A955D7D7-F1
#
_cell.length_a   1.000
_cell.length_b   1.000
_cell.length_c   1.000
_cell.angle_alpha   90.00
_cell.angle_beta   90.00
_cell.angle_gamma   90.00
#
_symmetry.space_group_name_H-M   'P 1'
#
loop_
_entity.id
_entity.type
_entity.pdbx_description
1 polymer ?
#
loop_
_entity_poly.entity_id
_entity_poly.type
_entity_poly.pdbx_seq_one_letter_code
_entity_poly.pdbx_strand_id
1 'polypeptide(L)'
;MDAPPPNPKPASTQHVELILRRLDSLPTLSPIATRILELGSDDKAEIAEVASLIESDPALTVRILGLCRKADRGLGGAITTVRRAVVMLGLEAVQSAVLGVAVFELLDRECDIQNRTAEALGHNKGAYEFDRRGFWQHAIGVACAAELIAERHPDAGVAPEEAFTGGLLHGLGRLVLQLVLPQAYRRVIEACERRQSAAAPIERAIIGMDNHLAGKRVCEHWGLPTPIADTIWLHSQPAASLPSVAHKDLILLVTAARAVCRQLHLGWSGDCDTPPSMETVFIEAGLDPNRIRRLVPKLHEAVASRCNVLGLDRSESPDLLIQSVSNANKRLSRANRALEDRVRTTAGLHRCLLAIREFHQHTGAPRSTAEAQGGIGLSARSVLGDGYIALLGLEADAWHLIEIGPDGDPGAPLADQPPSGPTAIRGLHWPTSRR
;
A
#
# COMPACT_ATOMS: atom_id res chain seq x y z
N MET A 1 -23.86 -1.20 12.62
CA MET A 1 -23.22 0.00 13.19
C MET A 1 -22.06 -0.50 14.02
N ASP A 2 -20.92 -0.72 13.38
CA ASP A 2 -19.75 -1.34 14.01
C ASP A 2 -19.13 -0.36 15.01
N ALA A 3 -18.87 -0.83 16.23
CA ALA A 3 -18.14 -0.06 17.22
C ALA A 3 -16.75 0.30 16.66
N PRO A 4 -16.29 1.55 16.84
CA PRO A 4 -14.95 1.94 16.44
C PRO A 4 -13.92 1.08 17.18
N PRO A 5 -12.79 0.73 16.56
CA PRO A 5 -11.77 -0.08 17.20
C PRO A 5 -11.28 0.59 18.50
N PRO A 6 -10.76 -0.17 19.48
CA PRO A 6 -10.00 0.44 20.56
C PRO A 6 -8.90 1.29 19.93
N ASN A 7 -8.84 2.56 20.34
CA ASN A 7 -7.87 3.53 19.81
C ASN A 7 -6.48 2.87 19.79
N PRO A 8 -5.82 2.72 18.62
CA PRO A 8 -4.42 2.36 18.61
C PRO A 8 -3.71 3.38 19.50
N LYS A 9 -2.93 2.92 20.48
CA LYS A 9 -2.11 3.82 21.30
C LYS A 9 -1.38 4.73 20.31
N PRO A 10 -1.54 6.06 20.39
CA PRO A 10 -0.89 6.97 19.46
C PRO A 10 0.60 6.61 19.46
N ALA A 11 1.18 6.46 18.27
CA ALA A 11 2.61 6.23 18.15
C ALA A 11 3.30 7.28 19.03
N SER A 12 4.06 6.83 20.04
CA SER A 12 4.74 7.74 20.95
C SER A 12 5.54 8.74 20.13
N THR A 13 5.57 10.02 20.48
CA THR A 13 6.32 11.07 19.74
C THR A 13 7.75 10.65 19.38
N GLN A 14 8.39 9.84 20.23
CA GLN A 14 9.71 9.24 19.99
C GLN A 14 9.79 8.30 18.77
N HIS A 15 8.70 7.59 18.45
CA HIS A 15 8.61 6.67 17.31
C HIS A 15 8.55 7.44 15.99
N VAL A 16 7.76 8.51 15.91
CA VAL A 16 7.69 9.38 14.72
C VAL A 16 9.04 10.05 14.48
N GLU A 17 9.69 10.54 15.53
CA GLU A 17 11.03 11.13 15.45
C GLU A 17 12.08 10.14 14.92
N LEU A 18 12.03 8.88 15.38
CA LEU A 18 12.92 7.83 14.85
C LEU A 18 12.71 7.60 13.36
N ILE A 19 11.46 7.64 12.89
CA ILE A 19 11.14 7.47 11.47
C ILE A 19 11.68 8.65 10.67
N LEU A 20 11.47 9.89 11.14
CA LEU A 20 12.01 11.08 10.48
C LEU A 20 13.53 10.99 10.34
N ARG A 21 14.25 10.58 11.39
CA ARG A 21 15.71 10.36 11.30
C ARG A 21 16.11 9.30 10.28
N ARG A 22 15.30 8.24 10.11
CA ARG A 22 15.55 7.23 9.07
C ARG A 22 15.29 7.77 7.68
N LEU A 23 14.25 8.59 7.50
CA LEU A 23 13.99 9.28 6.24
C LEU A 23 15.15 10.23 5.89
N ASP A 24 15.67 10.96 6.87
CA ASP A 24 16.81 11.86 6.72
C ASP A 24 18.16 11.12 6.53
N SER A 25 18.18 9.79 6.72
CA SER A 25 19.34 8.94 6.47
C SER A 25 19.32 8.25 5.10
N LEU A 26 18.27 8.51 4.30
CA LEU A 26 18.22 8.01 2.93
C LEU A 26 19.39 8.55 2.12
N PRO A 27 19.91 7.77 1.15
CA PRO A 27 20.96 8.26 0.28
C PRO A 27 20.48 9.50 -0.47
N THR A 28 21.40 10.42 -0.70
CA THR A 28 21.15 11.61 -1.49
C THR A 28 21.02 11.24 -2.97
N LEU A 29 20.36 12.11 -3.75
CA LEU A 29 20.34 11.99 -5.20
C LEU A 29 21.76 11.97 -5.77
N SER A 30 21.91 11.40 -6.96
CA SER A 30 23.21 11.38 -7.65
C SER A 30 23.73 12.81 -7.87
N PRO A 31 25.06 13.02 -7.97
CA PRO A 31 25.61 14.34 -8.27
C PRO A 31 25.03 14.95 -9.55
N ILE A 32 24.75 14.10 -10.55
CA ILE A 32 24.10 14.50 -11.81
C ILE A 32 22.67 15.02 -11.55
N ALA A 33 21.85 14.28 -10.82
CA ALA A 33 20.48 14.69 -10.51
C ALA A 33 20.44 15.96 -9.65
N THR A 34 21.35 16.07 -8.67
CA THR A 34 21.49 17.26 -7.81
C THR A 34 21.87 18.49 -8.64
N ARG A 35 22.86 18.35 -9.53
CA ARG A 35 23.28 19.43 -10.42
C ARG A 35 22.18 19.85 -11.40
N ILE A 36 21.36 18.91 -11.87
CA ILE A 36 20.20 19.21 -12.73
C ILE A 36 19.12 19.98 -11.97
N LEU A 37 18.89 19.67 -10.69
CA LEU A 37 17.98 20.43 -9.81
C LEU A 37 18.49 21.87 -9.57
N GLU A 38 19.80 22.02 -9.34
CA GLU A 38 20.43 23.34 -9.20
C GLU A 38 20.26 24.18 -10.47
N LEU A 39 20.55 23.58 -11.64
CA LEU A 39 20.42 24.25 -12.93
C LEU A 39 18.96 24.58 -13.28
N GLY A 40 17.98 23.78 -12.84
CA GLY A 40 16.56 24.09 -13.03
C GLY A 40 16.04 25.24 -12.17
N SER A 41 16.75 25.61 -11.12
CA SER A 41 16.39 26.74 -10.26
C SER A 41 16.98 28.08 -10.75
N ASP A 42 17.82 28.06 -11.79
CA ASP A 42 18.45 29.24 -12.39
C ASP A 42 17.82 29.54 -13.77
N ASP A 43 17.13 30.68 -13.88
CA ASP A 43 16.52 31.17 -15.13
C ASP A 43 17.54 31.36 -16.28
N LYS A 44 18.85 31.30 -15.99
CA LYS A 44 19.94 31.44 -16.96
C LYS A 44 20.61 30.13 -17.37
N ALA A 45 20.17 28.98 -16.85
CA ALA A 45 20.82 27.72 -17.17
C ALA A 45 20.78 27.45 -18.69
N GLU A 46 21.97 27.31 -19.29
CA GLU A 46 22.06 27.04 -20.71
C GLU A 46 21.62 25.59 -20.99
N ILE A 47 20.72 25.43 -21.96
CA ILE A 47 20.29 24.13 -22.51
C ILE A 47 21.49 23.21 -22.82
N ALA A 48 22.62 23.80 -23.22
CA ALA A 48 23.86 23.07 -23.50
C ALA A 48 24.47 22.41 -22.25
N GLU A 49 24.41 23.06 -21.08
CA GLU A 49 24.96 22.53 -19.84
C GLU A 49 24.16 21.32 -19.34
N VAL A 50 22.84 21.43 -19.33
CA VAL A 50 21.95 20.31 -18.95
C VAL A 50 22.06 19.14 -19.93
N ALA A 51 22.10 19.42 -21.23
CA ALA A 51 22.30 18.37 -22.23
C ALA A 51 23.65 17.66 -22.06
N SER A 52 24.74 18.41 -21.89
CA SER A 52 26.08 17.83 -21.69
C SER A 52 26.18 17.00 -20.42
N LEU A 53 25.50 17.43 -19.35
CA LEU A 53 25.51 16.73 -18.08
C LEU A 53 24.76 15.39 -18.17
N ILE A 54 23.62 15.36 -18.86
CA ILE A 54 22.88 14.11 -19.11
C ILE A 54 23.70 13.20 -20.03
N GLU A 55 24.28 13.75 -21.11
CA GLU A 55 25.09 13.02 -22.09
C GLU A 55 26.37 12.41 -21.47
N SER A 56 26.81 12.90 -20.31
CA SER A 56 27.93 12.33 -19.55
C SER A 56 27.64 10.94 -18.95
N ASP A 57 26.37 10.56 -18.81
CA ASP A 57 25.92 9.24 -18.39
C ASP A 57 25.13 8.56 -19.53
N PRO A 58 25.75 7.61 -20.25
CA PRO A 58 25.10 6.90 -21.36
C PRO A 58 23.85 6.12 -20.95
N ALA A 59 23.80 5.58 -19.73
CA ALA A 59 22.65 4.80 -19.27
C ALA A 59 21.47 5.73 -18.96
N LEU A 60 21.74 6.84 -18.27
CA LEU A 60 20.77 7.90 -18.00
C LEU A 60 20.25 8.52 -19.30
N THR A 61 21.14 8.80 -20.25
CA THR A 61 20.79 9.33 -21.59
C THR A 61 19.80 8.44 -22.32
N VAL A 62 20.07 7.13 -22.40
CA VAL A 62 19.17 6.18 -23.09
C VAL A 62 17.79 6.13 -22.41
N ARG A 63 17.75 6.13 -21.08
CA ARG A 63 16.51 6.09 -20.31
C ARG A 63 15.68 7.36 -20.49
N ILE A 64 16.31 8.54 -20.42
CA ILE A 64 15.63 9.82 -20.65
C ILE A 64 15.10 9.89 -22.08
N LEU A 65 15.94 9.59 -23.08
CA LEU A 65 15.50 9.60 -24.48
C LEU A 65 14.34 8.65 -24.74
N GLY A 66 14.35 7.48 -24.09
CA GLY A 66 13.24 6.54 -24.15
C GLY A 66 11.97 7.03 -23.46
N LEU A 67 12.07 7.69 -22.30
CA LEU A 67 10.90 8.26 -21.59
C LEU A 67 10.27 9.44 -22.34
N CYS A 68 11.13 10.27 -22.95
CA CYS A 68 10.77 11.40 -23.80
C CYS A 68 10.12 10.97 -25.13
N ARG A 69 10.27 9.69 -25.53
CA ARG A 69 9.72 9.16 -26.78
C ARG A 69 8.23 8.87 -26.61
N LYS A 70 7.36 9.81 -27.01
CA LYS A 70 5.91 9.58 -27.11
C LYS A 70 5.63 8.51 -28.18
N ALA A 71 4.77 7.54 -27.86
CA ALA A 71 4.47 6.39 -28.73
C ALA A 71 3.84 6.79 -30.07
N ASP A 72 3.20 7.96 -30.15
CA ASP A 72 2.42 8.41 -31.30
C ASP A 72 3.19 9.27 -32.34
N ARG A 73 4.48 9.55 -32.12
CA ARG A 73 5.25 10.48 -32.99
C ARG A 73 5.83 9.89 -34.29
N GLY A 74 5.57 8.61 -34.62
CA GLY A 74 6.05 7.97 -35.85
C GLY A 74 7.59 7.89 -36.01
N LEU A 75 8.08 7.17 -37.03
CA LEU A 75 9.52 6.94 -37.26
C LEU A 75 10.32 8.19 -37.66
N GLY A 76 9.67 9.23 -38.21
CA GLY A 76 10.33 10.45 -38.71
C GLY A 76 10.64 11.54 -37.67
N GLY A 77 10.05 11.46 -36.47
CA GLY A 77 10.17 12.45 -35.39
C GLY A 77 11.00 12.02 -34.19
N ALA A 78 11.77 10.93 -34.30
CA ALA A 78 12.47 10.34 -33.17
C ALA A 78 13.45 11.32 -32.48
N ILE A 79 13.28 11.48 -31.18
CA ILE A 79 14.24 12.19 -30.32
C ILE A 79 15.44 11.26 -30.13
N THR A 80 16.55 11.54 -30.81
CA THR A 80 17.76 10.70 -30.77
C THR A 80 18.92 11.34 -30.00
N THR A 81 18.80 12.60 -29.59
CA THR A 81 19.82 13.32 -28.81
C THR A 81 19.17 14.12 -27.69
N VAL A 82 19.89 14.31 -26.58
CA VAL A 82 19.35 15.03 -25.41
C VAL A 82 19.11 16.48 -25.76
N ARG A 83 20.03 17.12 -26.49
CA ARG A 83 19.83 18.49 -26.99
C ARG A 83 18.53 18.61 -27.81
N ARG A 84 18.22 17.63 -28.66
CA ARG A 84 16.94 17.63 -29.42
C ARG A 84 15.75 17.38 -28.52
N ALA A 85 15.89 16.58 -27.45
CA ALA A 85 14.87 16.40 -26.43
C ALA A 85 14.55 17.72 -25.74
N VAL A 86 15.57 18.46 -25.29
CA VAL A 86 15.41 19.76 -24.63
C VAL A 86 14.77 20.78 -25.57
N VAL A 87 15.17 20.83 -26.85
CA VAL A 87 14.58 21.76 -27.83
C VAL A 87 13.12 21.44 -28.15
N MET A 88 12.75 20.16 -28.25
CA MET A 88 11.39 19.76 -28.66
C MET A 88 10.41 19.59 -27.49
N LEU A 89 10.90 19.37 -26.27
CA LEU A 89 10.08 19.17 -25.07
C LEU A 89 10.19 20.31 -24.06
N GLY A 90 11.24 21.14 -24.15
CA GLY A 90 11.57 22.13 -23.14
C GLY A 90 12.56 21.60 -22.10
N LEU A 91 13.23 22.52 -21.41
CA LEU A 91 14.21 22.22 -20.38
C LEU A 91 13.57 21.56 -19.15
N GLU A 92 12.45 22.14 -18.70
CA GLU A 92 11.68 21.66 -17.54
C GLU A 92 11.24 20.21 -17.71
N ALA A 93 10.82 19.83 -18.91
CA ALA A 93 10.42 18.46 -19.25
C ALA A 93 11.55 17.45 -19.14
N VAL A 94 12.74 17.81 -19.60
CA VAL A 94 13.92 16.95 -19.54
C VAL A 94 14.39 16.81 -18.09
N GLN A 95 14.39 17.90 -17.32
CA GLN A 95 14.72 17.88 -15.88
C GLN A 95 13.77 16.97 -15.09
N SER A 96 12.49 17.15 -15.34
CA SER A 96 11.39 16.30 -14.86
C SER A 96 11.62 14.81 -15.11
N ALA A 97 11.99 14.44 -16.35
CA ALA A 97 12.31 13.06 -16.71
C ALA A 97 13.57 12.55 -16.01
N VAL A 98 14.64 13.36 -15.92
CA VAL A 98 15.87 12.99 -15.22
C VAL A 98 15.60 12.71 -13.75
N LEU A 99 14.83 13.59 -13.10
CA LEU A 99 14.48 13.44 -11.70
C LEU A 99 13.72 12.12 -11.45
N GLY A 100 12.74 11.82 -12.31
CA GLY A 100 12.03 10.55 -12.30
C GLY A 100 12.96 9.33 -12.38
N VAL A 101 13.91 9.33 -13.32
CA VAL A 101 14.88 8.24 -13.50
C VAL A 101 15.84 8.13 -12.32
N ALA A 102 16.34 9.26 -11.81
CA ALA A 102 17.28 9.28 -10.70
C ALA A 102 16.66 8.72 -9.41
N VAL A 103 15.42 9.13 -9.10
CA VAL A 103 14.67 8.60 -7.95
C VAL A 103 14.37 7.12 -8.13
N PHE A 104 13.98 6.71 -9.34
CA PHE A 104 13.76 5.31 -9.68
C PHE A 104 15.00 4.46 -9.40
N GLU A 105 16.15 4.85 -9.94
CA GLU A 105 17.39 4.10 -9.80
C GLU A 105 17.89 4.04 -8.36
N LEU A 106 17.82 5.15 -7.65
CA LEU A 106 18.23 5.21 -6.25
C LEU A 106 17.46 4.20 -5.42
N LEU A 107 16.13 4.22 -5.54
CA LEU A 107 15.26 3.40 -4.70
C LEU A 107 15.28 1.93 -5.13
N ASP A 108 15.41 1.64 -6.42
CA ASP A 108 15.54 0.26 -6.92
C ASP A 108 16.84 -0.39 -6.41
N ARG A 109 17.96 0.34 -6.46
CA ARG A 109 19.25 -0.12 -5.92
C ARG A 109 19.18 -0.42 -4.42
N GLU A 110 18.65 0.51 -3.62
CA GLU A 110 18.52 0.31 -2.17
C GLU A 110 17.63 -0.89 -1.83
N CYS A 111 16.55 -1.04 -2.59
CA CYS A 111 15.63 -2.16 -2.51
C CYS A 111 16.29 -3.52 -2.81
N ASP A 112 17.20 -3.58 -3.79
CA ASP A 112 17.95 -4.78 -4.13
C ASP A 112 18.98 -5.17 -3.06
N ILE A 113 19.68 -4.19 -2.48
CA ILE A 113 20.60 -4.41 -1.36
C ILE A 113 19.86 -5.04 -0.18
N GLN A 114 18.67 -4.54 0.14
CA GLN A 114 17.84 -5.09 1.20
C GLN A 114 17.40 -6.54 0.94
N ASN A 115 17.00 -6.87 -0.30
CA ASN A 115 16.57 -8.22 -0.64
C ASN A 115 17.71 -9.23 -0.51
N ARG A 116 18.89 -8.91 -1.04
CA ARG A 116 20.07 -9.78 -0.93
C ARG A 116 20.44 -10.02 0.53
N THR A 117 20.32 -8.99 1.36
CA THR A 117 20.57 -9.08 2.81
C THR A 117 19.51 -9.96 3.51
N ALA A 118 18.23 -9.80 3.18
CA ALA A 118 17.15 -10.60 3.75
C ALA A 118 17.23 -12.08 3.34
N GLU A 119 17.58 -12.37 2.09
CA GLU A 119 17.80 -13.74 1.59
C GLU A 119 19.01 -14.39 2.27
N ALA A 120 20.11 -13.66 2.45
CA ALA A 120 21.28 -14.14 3.17
C ALA A 120 21.00 -14.46 4.65
N LEU A 121 20.04 -13.76 5.26
CA LEU A 121 19.60 -13.95 6.65
C LEU A 121 18.51 -15.03 6.81
N GLY A 122 18.10 -15.70 5.73
CA GLY A 122 17.09 -16.77 5.77
C GLY A 122 15.68 -16.27 6.10
N HIS A 123 15.38 -14.98 5.90
CA HIS A 123 14.03 -14.47 6.09
C HIS A 123 13.09 -15.03 5.02
N ASN A 124 12.05 -15.75 5.46
CA ASN A 124 11.12 -16.41 4.57
C ASN A 124 10.19 -15.40 3.90
N LYS A 125 10.06 -15.49 2.56
CA LYS A 125 9.15 -14.65 1.77
C LYS A 125 7.72 -14.87 2.25
N GLY A 126 7.06 -13.79 2.67
CA GLY A 126 5.73 -13.86 3.26
C GLY A 126 4.62 -13.87 2.21
N ALA A 127 3.41 -14.23 2.62
CA ALA A 127 2.23 -14.09 1.75
C ALA A 127 1.89 -12.63 1.40
N TYR A 128 2.36 -11.67 2.20
CA TYR A 128 2.10 -10.24 2.05
C TYR A 128 3.42 -9.50 1.78
N GLU A 129 3.74 -9.29 0.51
CA GLU A 129 4.95 -8.58 0.08
C GLU A 129 4.60 -7.33 -0.74
N PHE A 130 5.53 -6.39 -0.74
CA PHE A 130 5.45 -5.19 -1.56
C PHE A 130 5.71 -5.56 -3.02
N ASP A 131 4.69 -5.42 -3.87
CA ASP A 131 4.81 -5.70 -5.31
C ASP A 131 5.55 -4.54 -6.00
N ARG A 132 6.88 -4.60 -6.02
CA ARG A 132 7.74 -3.54 -6.58
C ARG A 132 7.52 -3.32 -8.07
N ARG A 133 7.46 -4.41 -8.84
CA ARG A 133 7.21 -4.34 -10.29
C ARG A 133 5.84 -3.73 -10.53
N GLY A 134 4.81 -4.23 -9.85
CA GLY A 134 3.47 -3.67 -9.93
C GLY A 134 3.43 -2.19 -9.51
N PHE A 135 4.15 -1.81 -8.45
CA PHE A 135 4.26 -0.43 -8.00
C PHE A 135 4.80 0.49 -9.09
N TRP A 136 5.92 0.12 -9.72
CA TRP A 136 6.50 0.94 -10.78
C TRP A 136 5.65 0.98 -12.05
N GLN A 137 5.04 -0.14 -12.43
CA GLN A 137 4.03 -0.16 -13.49
C GLN A 137 2.86 0.79 -13.19
N HIS A 138 2.43 0.86 -11.93
CA HIS A 138 1.38 1.79 -11.51
C HIS A 138 1.85 3.25 -11.60
N ALA A 139 3.04 3.57 -11.09
CA ALA A 139 3.63 4.91 -11.17
C ALA A 139 3.77 5.40 -12.62
N ILE A 140 4.28 4.56 -13.51
CA ILE A 140 4.36 4.87 -14.96
C ILE A 140 2.96 5.00 -15.56
N GLY A 141 2.02 4.14 -15.15
CA GLY A 141 0.61 4.26 -15.49
C GLY A 141 0.06 5.65 -15.20
N VAL A 142 0.24 6.12 -13.96
CA VAL A 142 -0.23 7.44 -13.51
C VAL A 142 0.49 8.55 -14.25
N ALA A 143 1.81 8.43 -14.48
CA ALA A 143 2.59 9.38 -15.27
C ALA A 143 2.04 9.54 -16.71
N CYS A 144 1.84 8.42 -17.41
CA CYS A 144 1.27 8.41 -18.75
C CYS A 144 -0.17 8.95 -18.78
N ALA A 145 -0.99 8.57 -17.80
CA ALA A 145 -2.36 9.05 -17.70
C ALA A 145 -2.39 10.57 -17.46
N ALA A 146 -1.55 11.08 -16.56
CA ALA A 146 -1.46 12.50 -16.26
C ALA A 146 -1.02 13.30 -17.50
N GLU A 147 0.05 12.88 -18.18
CA GLU A 147 0.50 13.49 -19.44
C GLU A 147 -0.63 13.53 -20.50
N LEU A 148 -1.30 12.40 -20.73
CA LEU A 148 -2.39 12.29 -21.70
C LEU A 148 -3.66 13.06 -21.31
N ILE A 149 -3.88 13.33 -20.02
CA ILE A 149 -4.96 14.17 -19.53
C ILE A 149 -4.61 15.63 -19.79
N ALA A 150 -3.40 16.07 -19.43
CA ALA A 150 -2.92 17.43 -19.65
C ALA A 150 -2.94 17.81 -21.14
N GLU A 151 -2.45 16.95 -22.03
CA GLU A 151 -2.50 17.17 -23.49
C GLU A 151 -3.91 17.36 -24.04
N ARG A 152 -4.89 16.72 -23.40
CA ARG A 152 -6.31 16.82 -23.81
C ARG A 152 -7.06 17.93 -23.10
N HIS A 153 -6.47 18.60 -22.11
CA HIS A 153 -7.08 19.68 -21.35
C HIS A 153 -6.07 20.83 -21.22
N PRO A 154 -5.66 21.47 -22.34
CA PRO A 154 -4.72 22.60 -22.28
C PRO A 154 -5.24 23.75 -21.41
N ASP A 155 -6.57 23.89 -21.32
CA ASP A 155 -7.23 24.91 -20.50
C ASP A 155 -7.04 24.69 -18.98
N ALA A 156 -6.56 23.50 -18.56
CA ALA A 156 -6.21 23.22 -17.17
C ALA A 156 -4.90 23.90 -16.73
N GLY A 157 -4.13 24.48 -17.66
CA GLY A 157 -2.93 25.25 -17.33
C GLY A 157 -1.74 24.42 -16.79
N VAL A 158 -1.79 23.09 -16.92
CA VAL A 158 -0.71 22.19 -16.47
C VAL A 158 0.08 21.68 -17.67
N ALA A 159 1.40 21.83 -17.64
CA ALA A 159 2.27 21.29 -18.69
C ALA A 159 2.25 19.74 -18.68
N PRO A 160 2.12 19.06 -19.83
CA PRO A 160 2.09 17.59 -19.88
C PRO A 160 3.28 16.91 -19.22
N GLU A 161 4.47 17.51 -19.31
CA GLU A 161 5.71 16.96 -18.80
C GLU A 161 5.84 17.14 -17.28
N GLU A 162 5.27 18.23 -16.74
CA GLU A 162 5.09 18.42 -15.29
C GLU A 162 4.08 17.41 -14.73
N ALA A 163 2.95 17.22 -15.42
CA ALA A 163 1.94 16.22 -15.10
C ALA A 163 2.52 14.79 -15.09
N PHE A 164 3.35 14.45 -16.08
CA PHE A 164 4.05 13.17 -16.14
C PHE A 164 4.90 12.94 -14.88
N THR A 165 5.65 13.94 -14.45
CA THR A 165 6.58 13.81 -13.31
C THR A 165 5.85 13.76 -11.98
N GLY A 166 4.83 14.59 -11.81
CA GLY A 166 3.91 14.50 -10.68
C GLY A 166 3.28 13.10 -10.59
N GLY A 167 2.85 12.55 -11.72
CA GLY A 167 2.30 11.19 -11.81
C GLY A 167 3.32 10.08 -11.55
N LEU A 168 4.57 10.22 -11.99
CA LEU A 168 5.62 9.23 -11.75
C LEU A 168 6.03 9.18 -10.28
N LEU A 169 6.14 10.34 -9.65
CA LEU A 169 6.64 10.47 -8.28
C LEU A 169 5.55 10.42 -7.21
N HIS A 170 4.26 10.45 -7.58
CA HIS A 170 3.13 10.54 -6.63
C HIS A 170 3.19 9.51 -5.49
N GLY A 171 3.68 8.30 -5.77
CA GLY A 171 3.75 7.18 -4.83
C GLY A 171 5.05 7.11 -4.02
N LEU A 172 5.96 8.07 -4.14
CA LEU A 172 7.33 8.03 -3.59
C LEU A 172 7.37 7.63 -2.11
N GLY A 173 6.54 8.26 -1.28
CA GLY A 173 6.58 8.00 0.16
C GLY A 173 6.21 6.57 0.56
N ARG A 174 5.43 5.86 -0.27
CA ARG A 174 5.10 4.44 -0.03
C ARG A 174 6.33 3.55 -0.21
N LEU A 175 7.08 3.80 -1.28
CA LEU A 175 8.33 3.09 -1.54
C LEU A 175 9.35 3.37 -0.45
N VAL A 176 9.44 4.63 -0.01
CA VAL A 176 10.34 5.01 1.08
C VAL A 176 9.94 4.37 2.41
N LEU A 177 8.65 4.39 2.79
CA LEU A 177 8.20 3.73 4.03
C LEU A 177 8.49 2.23 4.01
N GLN A 178 8.30 1.57 2.86
CA GLN A 178 8.70 0.18 2.69
C GLN A 178 10.21 -0.01 2.87
N LEU A 179 11.02 0.89 2.34
CA LEU A 179 12.47 0.82 2.45
C LEU A 179 12.95 0.99 3.90
N VAL A 180 12.44 2.01 4.62
CA VAL A 180 12.92 2.30 5.99
C VAL A 180 12.31 1.41 7.06
N LEU A 181 11.13 0.81 6.80
CA LEU A 181 10.33 0.05 7.76
C LEU A 181 9.68 -1.22 7.13
N PRO A 182 10.45 -2.14 6.51
CA PRO A 182 9.89 -3.23 5.70
C PRO A 182 8.95 -4.17 6.48
N GLN A 183 9.25 -4.46 7.75
CA GLN A 183 8.40 -5.32 8.59
C GLN A 183 7.09 -4.64 8.98
N ALA A 184 7.12 -3.36 9.32
CA ALA A 184 5.93 -2.60 9.66
C ALA A 184 5.05 -2.41 8.43
N TYR A 185 5.66 -2.12 7.28
CA TYR A 185 4.94 -1.94 6.03
C TYR A 185 4.35 -3.24 5.48
N ARG A 186 5.00 -4.40 5.70
CA ARG A 186 4.36 -5.71 5.47
C ARG A 186 3.07 -5.88 6.28
N ARG A 187 3.04 -5.45 7.55
CA ARG A 187 1.80 -5.47 8.36
C ARG A 187 0.75 -4.49 7.83
N VAL A 188 1.17 -3.37 7.25
CA VAL A 188 0.27 -2.43 6.54
C VAL A 188 -0.40 -3.14 5.37
N ILE A 189 0.38 -3.80 4.50
CA ILE A 189 -0.16 -4.52 3.32
C ILE A 189 -1.18 -5.56 3.76
N GLU A 190 -0.81 -6.39 4.73
CA GLU A 190 -1.68 -7.42 5.30
C GLU A 190 -2.99 -6.84 5.87
N ALA A 191 -2.90 -5.75 6.63
CA ALA A 191 -4.07 -5.09 7.21
C ALA A 191 -4.95 -4.42 6.14
N CYS A 192 -4.36 -3.84 5.09
CA CYS A 192 -5.10 -3.27 3.95
C CYS A 192 -5.90 -4.36 3.23
N GLU A 193 -5.28 -5.51 2.95
CA GLU A 193 -5.95 -6.62 2.28
C GLU A 193 -7.09 -7.21 3.13
N ARG A 194 -6.87 -7.44 4.43
CA ARG A 194 -7.94 -7.94 5.30
C ARG A 194 -9.12 -6.98 5.45
N ARG A 195 -8.83 -5.67 5.51
CA ARG A 195 -9.85 -4.63 5.75
C ARG A 195 -10.45 -4.06 4.47
N GLN A 196 -9.91 -4.41 3.30
CA GLN A 196 -10.26 -3.80 2.02
C GLN A 196 -10.23 -2.26 2.11
N SER A 197 -9.11 -1.73 2.61
CA SER A 197 -8.97 -0.30 2.96
C SER A 197 -7.83 0.37 2.19
N ALA A 198 -7.90 1.69 2.08
CA ALA A 198 -6.78 2.51 1.60
C ALA A 198 -5.60 2.41 2.57
N ALA A 199 -4.37 2.58 2.07
CA ALA A 199 -3.19 2.39 2.90
C ALA A 199 -3.01 3.49 3.95
N ALA A 200 -3.26 4.76 3.60
CA ALA A 200 -2.93 5.88 4.48
C ALA A 200 -3.54 5.80 5.90
N PRO A 201 -4.83 5.48 6.10
CA PRO A 201 -5.37 5.26 7.45
C PRO A 201 -4.69 4.12 8.22
N ILE A 202 -4.31 3.04 7.53
CA ILE A 202 -3.64 1.88 8.11
C ILE A 202 -2.18 2.20 8.46
N GLU A 203 -1.48 2.91 7.58
CA GLU A 203 -0.13 3.41 7.82
C GLU A 203 -0.08 4.30 9.06
N ARG A 204 -0.99 5.28 9.18
CA ARG A 204 -1.09 6.10 10.40
C ARG A 204 -1.33 5.26 11.66
N ALA A 205 -2.15 4.22 11.58
CA ALA A 205 -2.46 3.37 12.73
C ALA A 205 -1.29 2.44 13.14
N ILE A 206 -0.46 2.00 12.20
CA ILE A 206 0.63 1.04 12.45
C ILE A 206 1.99 1.73 12.63
N ILE A 207 2.27 2.74 11.81
CA ILE A 207 3.55 3.44 11.68
C ILE A 207 3.51 4.80 12.40
N GLY A 208 2.34 5.44 12.49
CA GLY A 208 2.20 6.80 13.05
C GLY A 208 2.29 7.92 12.00
N MET A 209 2.60 7.59 10.75
CA MET A 209 2.54 8.48 9.60
C MET A 209 2.10 7.71 8.34
N ASP A 210 1.61 8.43 7.34
CA ASP A 210 1.27 7.87 6.03
C ASP A 210 2.31 8.17 4.96
N ASN A 211 2.15 7.48 3.83
CA ASN A 211 2.98 7.62 2.65
C ASN A 211 2.96 9.05 2.07
N HIS A 212 1.88 9.80 2.26
CA HIS A 212 1.77 11.17 1.76
C HIS A 212 2.73 12.11 2.51
N LEU A 213 2.70 12.05 3.85
CA LEU A 213 3.60 12.84 4.69
C LEU A 213 5.07 12.40 4.53
N ALA A 214 5.31 11.09 4.49
CA ALA A 214 6.66 10.55 4.28
C ALA A 214 7.24 11.01 2.93
N GLY A 215 6.42 10.98 1.87
CA GLY A 215 6.83 11.43 0.54
C GLY A 215 7.19 12.91 0.51
N LYS A 216 6.35 13.78 1.10
CA LYS A 216 6.64 15.21 1.22
C LYS A 216 7.97 15.48 1.93
N ARG A 217 8.20 14.81 3.06
CA ARG A 217 9.42 14.98 3.86
C ARG A 217 10.68 14.63 3.06
N VAL A 218 10.60 13.56 2.26
CA VAL A 218 11.70 13.14 1.38
C VAL A 218 11.91 14.14 0.26
N CYS A 219 10.85 14.69 -0.32
CA CYS A 219 10.97 15.75 -1.32
C CYS A 219 11.68 16.98 -0.76
N GLU A 220 11.34 17.40 0.45
CA GLU A 220 12.01 18.51 1.14
C GLU A 220 13.48 18.19 1.43
N HIS A 221 13.78 16.95 1.87
CA HIS A 221 15.14 16.50 2.13
C HIS A 221 16.01 16.47 0.86
N TRP A 222 15.45 16.08 -0.27
CA TRP A 222 16.13 16.05 -1.57
C TRP A 222 16.08 17.37 -2.35
N GLY A 223 15.43 18.40 -1.81
CA GLY A 223 15.30 19.70 -2.47
C GLY A 223 14.47 19.66 -3.76
N LEU A 224 13.44 18.81 -3.82
CA LEU A 224 12.57 18.72 -4.99
C LEU A 224 11.65 19.94 -5.11
N PRO A 225 11.22 20.30 -6.34
CA PRO A 225 10.33 21.43 -6.55
C PRO A 225 9.01 21.31 -5.76
N THR A 226 8.56 22.44 -5.20
CA THR A 226 7.29 22.54 -4.44
C THR A 226 6.08 21.94 -5.17
N PRO A 227 5.86 22.15 -6.49
CA PRO A 227 4.74 21.51 -7.19
C PRO A 227 4.72 19.99 -7.05
N ILE A 228 5.90 19.35 -7.10
CA ILE A 228 6.06 17.90 -6.97
C ILE A 228 5.84 17.46 -5.53
N ALA A 229 6.44 18.17 -4.57
CA ALA A 229 6.26 17.88 -3.15
C ALA A 229 4.78 17.97 -2.71
N ASP A 230 4.07 19.00 -3.15
CA ASP A 230 2.65 19.19 -2.86
C ASP A 230 1.78 18.15 -3.56
N THR A 231 2.11 17.76 -4.80
CA THR A 231 1.45 16.66 -5.51
C THR A 231 1.56 15.36 -4.73
N ILE A 232 2.76 14.98 -4.29
CA ILE A 232 2.99 13.77 -3.51
C ILE A 232 2.21 13.81 -2.20
N TRP A 233 2.17 14.96 -1.54
CA TRP A 233 1.46 15.15 -0.29
C TRP A 233 -0.08 15.09 -0.43
N LEU A 234 -0.62 15.61 -1.53
CA LEU A 234 -2.05 15.94 -1.61
C LEU A 234 -2.85 15.15 -2.66
N HIS A 235 -2.22 14.36 -3.54
CA HIS A 235 -2.88 13.65 -4.66
C HIS A 235 -3.95 12.60 -4.27
N SER A 236 -4.12 12.30 -2.98
CA SER A 236 -5.17 11.39 -2.48
C SER A 236 -6.23 12.10 -1.65
N GLN A 237 -6.15 13.42 -1.52
CA GLN A 237 -7.15 14.22 -0.82
C GLN A 237 -8.32 14.55 -1.75
N PRO A 238 -9.56 14.58 -1.24
CA PRO A 238 -10.70 15.08 -2.01
C PRO A 238 -10.46 16.52 -2.47
N ALA A 239 -10.94 16.87 -3.67
CA ALA A 239 -10.75 18.22 -4.24
C ALA A 239 -11.24 19.34 -3.31
N ALA A 240 -12.32 19.08 -2.56
CA ALA A 240 -12.90 20.01 -1.58
C ALA A 240 -12.04 20.19 -0.31
N SER A 241 -11.12 19.27 -0.03
CA SER A 241 -10.21 19.31 1.13
C SER A 241 -8.83 19.88 0.80
N LEU A 242 -8.56 20.19 -0.47
CA LEU A 242 -7.28 20.75 -0.87
C LEU A 242 -7.13 22.19 -0.36
N PRO A 243 -5.98 22.54 0.25
CA PRO A 243 -5.67 23.91 0.60
C PRO A 243 -5.55 24.80 -0.66
N SER A 244 -5.60 26.12 -0.47
CA SER A 244 -5.26 27.05 -1.53
C SER A 244 -3.75 27.04 -1.73
N VAL A 245 -3.30 26.31 -2.77
CA VAL A 245 -1.90 26.19 -3.19
C VAL A 245 -1.80 26.56 -4.67
N ALA A 246 -0.65 27.09 -5.08
CA ALA A 246 -0.45 27.58 -6.45
C ALA A 246 -0.60 26.48 -7.52
N HIS A 247 -0.27 25.23 -7.18
CA HIS A 247 -0.23 24.10 -8.11
C HIS A 247 -1.43 23.14 -7.94
N LYS A 248 -2.59 23.68 -7.54
CA LYS A 248 -3.80 22.87 -7.28
C LYS A 248 -4.23 22.04 -8.49
N ASP A 249 -4.10 22.59 -9.69
CA ASP A 249 -4.50 21.92 -10.93
C ASP A 249 -3.65 20.69 -11.23
N LEU A 250 -2.33 20.76 -10.98
CA LEU A 250 -1.43 19.60 -11.07
C LEU A 250 -1.85 18.48 -10.11
N ILE A 251 -2.16 18.83 -8.85
CA ILE A 251 -2.60 17.86 -7.83
C ILE A 251 -3.89 17.16 -8.28
N LEU A 252 -4.88 17.92 -8.74
CA LEU A 252 -6.17 17.39 -9.20
C LEU A 252 -6.02 16.52 -10.44
N LEU A 253 -5.17 16.93 -11.38
CA LEU A 253 -4.89 16.18 -12.59
C LEU A 253 -4.20 14.84 -12.29
N VAL A 254 -3.21 14.82 -11.39
CA VAL A 254 -2.56 13.58 -10.94
C VAL A 254 -3.52 12.70 -10.13
N THR A 255 -4.43 13.30 -9.35
CA THR A 255 -5.51 12.58 -8.66
C THR A 255 -6.42 11.86 -9.66
N ALA A 256 -6.83 12.55 -10.74
CA ALA A 256 -7.63 11.99 -11.82
C ALA A 256 -6.89 10.86 -12.55
N ALA A 257 -5.61 11.06 -12.88
CA ALA A 257 -4.76 10.05 -13.49
C ALA A 257 -4.64 8.78 -12.64
N ARG A 258 -4.42 8.95 -11.32
CA ARG A 258 -4.39 7.84 -10.36
C ARG A 258 -5.72 7.08 -10.32
N ALA A 259 -6.85 7.78 -10.35
CA ALA A 259 -8.17 7.16 -10.37
C ALA A 259 -8.35 6.26 -11.62
N VAL A 260 -7.96 6.75 -12.80
CA VAL A 260 -7.98 5.99 -14.06
C VAL A 260 -7.13 4.72 -13.94
N CYS A 261 -5.88 4.82 -13.48
CA CYS A 261 -5.00 3.67 -13.36
C CYS A 261 -5.49 2.65 -12.32
N ARG A 262 -6.07 3.10 -11.20
CA ARG A 262 -6.66 2.20 -10.20
C ARG A 262 -7.88 1.45 -10.75
N GLN A 263 -8.74 2.11 -11.53
CA GLN A 263 -9.89 1.45 -12.16
C GLN A 263 -9.51 0.48 -13.26
N LEU A 264 -8.45 0.79 -14.02
CA LEU A 264 -7.92 -0.09 -15.06
C LEU A 264 -7.01 -1.19 -14.51
N HIS A 265 -6.76 -1.24 -13.19
CA HIS A 265 -5.85 -2.20 -12.57
C HIS A 265 -4.44 -2.22 -13.17
N LEU A 266 -3.96 -1.03 -13.58
CA LEU A 266 -2.62 -0.82 -14.10
C LEU A 266 -1.62 -0.82 -12.94
N GLY A 267 -0.88 -1.93 -12.83
CA GLY A 267 0.09 -2.17 -11.76
C GLY A 267 -0.55 -2.36 -10.38
N TRP A 268 0.21 -2.09 -9.33
CA TRP A 268 -0.16 -2.20 -7.92
C TRP A 268 -0.07 -0.84 -7.22
N SER A 269 -1.21 -0.26 -6.86
CA SER A 269 -1.28 1.05 -6.20
C SER A 269 -1.01 1.02 -4.69
N GLY A 270 -0.98 -0.18 -4.10
CA GLY A 270 -0.88 -0.41 -2.66
C GLY A 270 -2.15 -0.13 -1.85
N ASP A 271 -3.25 0.27 -2.50
CA ASP A 271 -4.54 0.56 -1.86
C ASP A 271 -5.53 -0.57 -2.09
N CYS A 272 -6.24 -1.04 -1.06
CA CYS A 272 -7.16 -2.19 -1.11
C CYS A 272 -8.65 -1.81 -1.15
N ASP A 273 -8.98 -0.53 -1.04
CA ASP A 273 -10.33 0.03 -1.17
C ASP A 273 -10.80 0.12 -2.64
N THR A 274 -12.10 0.36 -2.79
CA THR A 274 -12.73 0.66 -4.09
C THR A 274 -12.27 2.04 -4.56
N PRO A 275 -11.67 2.17 -5.75
CA PRO A 275 -11.28 3.47 -6.27
C PRO A 275 -12.50 4.37 -6.53
N PRO A 276 -12.34 5.70 -6.44
CA PRO A 276 -13.40 6.63 -6.79
C PRO A 276 -13.75 6.54 -8.28
N SER A 277 -14.96 6.97 -8.66
CA SER A 277 -15.41 7.01 -10.05
C SER A 277 -14.54 7.95 -10.89
N MET A 278 -14.06 7.50 -12.07
CA MET A 278 -13.30 8.35 -12.99
C MET A 278 -14.09 9.60 -13.37
N GLU A 279 -15.41 9.47 -13.59
CA GLU A 279 -16.27 10.60 -13.95
C GLU A 279 -16.32 11.64 -12.82
N THR A 280 -16.51 11.18 -11.58
CA THR A 280 -16.57 12.06 -10.41
C THR A 280 -15.26 12.82 -10.23
N VAL A 281 -14.12 12.11 -10.28
CA VAL A 281 -12.80 12.75 -10.09
C VAL A 281 -12.48 13.72 -11.23
N PHE A 282 -12.88 13.43 -12.46
CA PHE A 282 -12.72 14.37 -13.57
C PHE A 282 -13.55 15.64 -13.37
N ILE A 283 -14.82 15.51 -12.99
CA ILE A 283 -15.70 16.66 -12.72
C ILE A 283 -15.12 17.52 -11.58
N GLU A 284 -14.69 16.88 -10.48
CA GLU A 284 -14.08 17.58 -9.34
C GLU A 284 -12.76 18.27 -9.70
N ALA A 285 -12.04 17.75 -10.69
CA ALA A 285 -10.82 18.34 -11.23
C ALA A 285 -11.07 19.41 -12.30
N GLY A 286 -12.34 19.71 -12.65
CA GLY A 286 -12.67 20.63 -13.75
C GLY A 286 -12.36 20.08 -15.15
N LEU A 287 -12.21 18.76 -15.28
CA LEU A 287 -11.90 18.05 -16.52
C LEU A 287 -13.17 17.48 -17.17
N ASP A 288 -13.15 17.32 -18.49
CA ASP A 288 -14.30 16.78 -19.24
C ASP A 288 -14.33 15.24 -19.17
N PRO A 289 -15.31 14.62 -18.48
CA PRO A 289 -15.38 13.16 -18.33
C PRO A 289 -15.59 12.44 -19.68
N ASN A 290 -16.11 13.11 -20.71
CA ASN A 290 -16.30 12.49 -22.03
C ASN A 290 -14.97 12.16 -22.72
N ARG A 291 -13.87 12.80 -22.30
CA ARG A 291 -12.53 12.57 -22.86
C ARG A 291 -11.86 11.30 -22.32
N ILE A 292 -12.37 10.70 -21.24
CA ILE A 292 -11.85 9.47 -20.62
C ILE A 292 -11.83 8.30 -21.62
N ARG A 293 -12.94 8.07 -22.35
CA ARG A 293 -13.06 6.90 -23.25
C ARG A 293 -12.00 6.88 -24.35
N ARG A 294 -11.58 8.07 -24.82
CA ARG A 294 -10.55 8.20 -25.85
C ARG A 294 -9.13 8.06 -25.30
N LEU A 295 -8.96 8.07 -23.98
CA LEU A 295 -7.68 8.00 -23.29
C LEU A 295 -7.19 6.56 -23.12
N VAL A 296 -8.09 5.63 -22.79
CA VAL A 296 -7.74 4.25 -22.40
C VAL A 296 -6.90 3.50 -23.44
N PRO A 297 -7.20 3.52 -24.77
CA PRO A 297 -6.36 2.80 -25.73
C PRO A 297 -4.95 3.36 -25.83
N LYS A 298 -4.82 4.70 -25.89
CA LYS A 298 -3.52 5.38 -25.93
C LYS A 298 -2.71 5.17 -24.65
N LEU A 299 -3.39 5.06 -23.51
CA LEU A 299 -2.75 4.85 -22.22
C LEU A 299 -2.00 3.51 -22.16
N HIS A 300 -2.62 2.41 -22.60
CA HIS A 300 -1.97 1.10 -22.58
C HIS A 300 -0.70 1.06 -23.46
N GLU A 301 -0.77 1.67 -24.65
CA GLU A 301 0.39 1.79 -25.55
C GLU A 301 1.52 2.61 -24.93
N ALA A 302 1.19 3.77 -24.35
CA ALA A 302 2.15 4.64 -23.69
C ALA A 302 2.84 3.96 -22.49
N VAL A 303 2.07 3.23 -21.69
CA VAL A 303 2.60 2.49 -20.52
C VAL A 303 3.49 1.33 -20.96
N ALA A 304 3.07 0.52 -21.93
CA ALA A 304 3.88 -0.60 -22.43
C ALA A 304 5.23 -0.10 -22.97
N SER A 305 5.22 0.96 -23.79
CA SER A 305 6.44 1.57 -24.33
C SER A 305 7.41 2.01 -23.21
N ARG A 306 6.92 2.73 -22.20
CA ARG A 306 7.77 3.29 -21.12
C ARG A 306 8.24 2.24 -20.12
N CYS A 307 7.42 1.23 -19.81
CA CYS A 307 7.84 0.08 -19.02
C CYS A 307 8.99 -0.68 -19.69
N ASN A 308 8.96 -0.82 -21.03
CA ASN A 308 10.03 -1.46 -21.80
C ASN A 308 11.33 -0.65 -21.75
N VAL A 309 11.25 0.67 -21.89
CA VAL A 309 12.42 1.58 -21.76
C VAL A 309 13.08 1.46 -20.39
N LEU A 310 12.29 1.41 -19.32
CA LEU A 310 12.79 1.31 -17.95
C LEU A 310 13.20 -0.11 -17.54
N GLY A 311 13.06 -1.10 -18.44
CA GLY A 311 13.41 -2.50 -18.17
C GLY A 311 12.50 -3.20 -17.16
N LEU A 312 11.32 -2.63 -16.89
CA LEU A 312 10.33 -3.18 -15.94
C LEU A 312 9.48 -4.28 -16.56
N ASP A 313 9.29 -4.22 -17.88
CA ASP A 313 8.64 -5.28 -18.64
C ASP A 313 9.28 -5.42 -20.02
N ARG A 314 8.99 -6.53 -20.70
CA ARG A 314 9.30 -6.70 -22.14
C ARG A 314 8.04 -6.85 -22.97
N SER A 315 6.92 -6.44 -22.41
CA SER A 315 5.58 -6.74 -22.90
C SER A 315 5.10 -5.72 -23.94
N GLU A 316 4.37 -6.20 -24.94
CA GLU A 316 3.70 -5.34 -25.92
C GLU A 316 2.37 -4.80 -25.35
N SER A 317 1.74 -3.82 -26.00
CA SER A 317 0.45 -3.24 -25.55
C SER A 317 -0.67 -4.29 -25.30
N PRO A 318 -0.86 -5.31 -26.16
CA PRO A 318 -1.85 -6.38 -25.91
C PRO A 318 -1.58 -7.18 -24.63
N ASP A 319 -0.32 -7.40 -24.29
CA ASP A 319 0.07 -8.13 -23.06
C ASP A 319 -0.29 -7.33 -21.81
N LEU A 320 -0.18 -6.00 -21.85
CA LEU A 320 -0.52 -5.12 -20.74
C LEU A 320 -2.04 -5.14 -20.45
N LEU A 321 -2.88 -5.25 -21.47
CA LEU A 321 -4.33 -5.45 -21.30
C LEU A 321 -4.62 -6.78 -20.60
N ILE A 322 -3.98 -7.87 -21.05
CA ILE A 322 -4.11 -9.19 -20.41
C ILE A 322 -3.62 -9.13 -18.97
N GLN A 323 -2.52 -8.44 -18.70
CA GLN A 323 -1.99 -8.25 -17.36
C GLN A 323 -2.96 -7.46 -16.47
N SER A 324 -3.60 -6.43 -17.01
CA SER A 324 -4.60 -5.62 -16.29
C SER A 324 -5.81 -6.47 -15.89
N VAL A 325 -6.31 -7.31 -16.80
CA VAL A 325 -7.38 -8.29 -16.49
C VAL A 325 -6.91 -9.31 -15.44
N SER A 326 -5.69 -9.81 -15.56
CA SER A 326 -5.11 -10.72 -14.57
C SER A 326 -5.01 -10.06 -13.18
N ASN A 327 -4.61 -8.79 -13.12
CA ASN A 327 -4.55 -8.02 -11.88
C ASN A 327 -5.94 -7.81 -11.26
N ALA A 328 -6.95 -7.52 -12.09
CA ALA A 328 -8.34 -7.43 -11.65
C ALA A 328 -8.84 -8.76 -11.06
N ASN A 329 -8.53 -9.88 -11.69
CA ASN A 329 -8.89 -11.21 -11.18
C ASN A 329 -8.16 -11.55 -9.85
N LYS A 330 -6.87 -11.21 -9.74
CA LYS A 330 -6.12 -11.35 -8.48
C LYS A 330 -6.72 -10.50 -7.38
N ARG A 331 -7.09 -9.25 -7.68
CA ARG A 331 -7.78 -8.33 -6.76
C ARG A 331 -9.08 -8.95 -6.24
N LEU A 332 -9.92 -9.44 -7.15
CA LEU A 332 -11.20 -10.08 -6.82
C LEU A 332 -10.99 -11.33 -5.94
N SER A 333 -10.00 -12.17 -6.26
CA SER A 333 -9.66 -13.34 -5.44
C SER A 333 -9.25 -12.95 -4.03
N ARG A 334 -8.46 -11.90 -3.85
CA ARG A 334 -8.07 -11.40 -2.52
C ARG A 334 -9.27 -10.83 -1.74
N ALA A 335 -10.13 -10.07 -2.42
CA ALA A 335 -11.34 -9.52 -1.81
C ALA A 335 -12.30 -10.63 -1.35
N ASN A 336 -12.52 -11.67 -2.17
CA ASN A 336 -13.32 -12.84 -1.78
C ASN A 336 -12.73 -13.56 -0.57
N ARG A 337 -11.40 -13.75 -0.53
CA ARG A 337 -10.72 -14.36 0.61
C ARG A 337 -10.94 -13.56 1.91
N ALA A 338 -10.83 -12.23 1.83
CA ALA A 338 -11.11 -11.34 2.96
C ALA A 338 -12.57 -11.42 3.42
N LEU A 339 -13.52 -11.56 2.48
CA LEU A 339 -14.93 -11.78 2.80
C LEU A 339 -15.15 -13.13 3.49
N GLU A 340 -14.55 -14.21 2.99
CA GLU A 340 -14.60 -15.54 3.61
C GLU A 340 -14.04 -15.51 5.05
N ASP A 341 -12.91 -14.83 5.27
CA ASP A 341 -12.32 -14.66 6.60
C ASP A 341 -13.25 -13.89 7.55
N ARG A 342 -13.89 -12.83 7.06
CA ARG A 342 -14.89 -12.07 7.84
C ARG A 342 -16.09 -12.93 8.16
N VAL A 343 -16.62 -13.70 7.20
CA VAL A 343 -17.73 -14.62 7.44
C VAL A 343 -17.36 -15.66 8.50
N ARG A 344 -16.17 -16.27 8.40
CA ARG A 344 -15.66 -17.22 9.41
C ARG A 344 -15.57 -16.59 10.80
N THR A 345 -15.03 -15.38 10.89
CA THR A 345 -14.87 -14.64 12.15
C THR A 345 -16.23 -14.28 12.75
N THR A 346 -17.14 -13.73 11.95
CA THR A 346 -18.50 -13.38 12.37
C THR A 346 -19.29 -14.62 12.80
N ALA A 347 -19.15 -15.75 12.10
CA ALA A 347 -19.77 -17.01 12.49
C ALA A 347 -19.21 -17.51 13.84
N GLY A 348 -17.90 -17.38 14.08
CA GLY A 348 -17.29 -17.65 15.38
C GLY A 348 -17.85 -16.78 16.50
N LEU A 349 -17.90 -15.46 16.29
CA LEU A 349 -18.48 -14.52 17.25
C LEU A 349 -19.96 -14.79 17.51
N HIS A 350 -20.74 -15.11 16.47
CA HIS A 350 -22.15 -15.46 16.62
C HIS A 350 -22.34 -16.72 17.47
N ARG A 351 -21.51 -17.77 17.26
CA ARG A 351 -21.51 -18.95 18.13
C ARG A 351 -21.22 -18.59 19.59
N CYS A 352 -20.21 -17.75 19.84
CA CYS A 352 -19.91 -17.28 21.20
C CYS A 352 -21.10 -16.52 21.83
N LEU A 353 -21.75 -15.62 21.08
CA LEU A 353 -22.91 -14.87 21.57
C LEU A 353 -24.12 -15.77 21.85
N LEU A 354 -24.36 -16.79 21.02
CA LEU A 354 -25.40 -17.78 21.25
C LEU A 354 -25.13 -18.58 22.51
N ALA A 355 -23.90 -19.02 22.73
CA ALA A 355 -23.48 -19.72 23.94
C ALA A 355 -23.61 -18.86 25.19
N ILE A 356 -23.23 -17.58 25.14
CA ILE A 356 -23.43 -16.64 26.26
C ILE A 356 -24.94 -16.48 26.54
N ARG A 357 -25.78 -16.38 25.50
CA ARG A 357 -27.23 -16.29 25.68
C ARG A 357 -27.79 -17.57 26.30
N GLU A 358 -27.37 -18.72 25.82
CA GLU A 358 -27.77 -20.05 26.33
C GLU A 358 -27.35 -20.22 27.79
N PHE A 359 -26.12 -19.84 28.13
CA PHE A 359 -25.63 -19.77 29.51
C PHE A 359 -26.62 -19.00 30.38
N HIS A 360 -26.91 -17.74 30.04
CA HIS A 360 -27.78 -16.87 30.84
C HIS A 360 -29.24 -17.36 30.90
N GLN A 361 -29.74 -18.02 29.84
CA GLN A 361 -31.09 -18.59 29.84
C GLN A 361 -31.21 -19.81 30.76
N HIS A 362 -30.18 -20.66 30.83
CA HIS A 362 -30.21 -21.90 31.61
C HIS A 362 -29.72 -21.72 33.06
N THR A 363 -28.88 -20.72 33.35
CA THR A 363 -28.26 -20.57 34.68
C THR A 363 -28.98 -19.68 35.69
N GLY A 364 -30.06 -18.97 35.33
CA GLY A 364 -30.82 -18.15 36.28
C GLY A 364 -29.94 -17.33 37.24
N ALA A 365 -30.34 -17.19 38.51
CA ALA A 365 -29.40 -16.91 39.59
C ALA A 365 -28.88 -18.26 40.11
N PRO A 366 -27.62 -18.65 39.85
CA PRO A 366 -27.11 -19.97 40.23
C PRO A 366 -27.25 -20.15 41.75
N ARG A 367 -27.85 -21.27 42.17
CA ARG A 367 -28.09 -21.57 43.60
C ARG A 367 -26.90 -22.27 44.24
N SER A 368 -25.92 -22.71 43.44
CA SER A 368 -24.65 -23.29 43.90
C SER A 368 -23.51 -23.05 42.91
N THR A 369 -22.26 -23.23 43.36
CA THR A 369 -21.05 -23.19 42.53
C THR A 369 -21.04 -24.29 41.47
N ALA A 370 -21.55 -25.48 41.79
CA ALA A 370 -21.67 -26.61 40.85
C ALA A 370 -22.63 -26.30 39.69
N GLU A 371 -23.77 -25.67 39.96
CA GLU A 371 -24.71 -25.22 38.91
C GLU A 371 -24.08 -24.17 37.98
N ALA A 372 -23.31 -23.23 38.54
CA ALA A 372 -22.59 -22.25 37.74
C ALA A 372 -21.51 -22.89 36.86
N GLN A 373 -20.74 -23.83 37.40
CA GLN A 373 -19.71 -24.58 36.67
C GLN A 373 -20.31 -25.42 35.53
N GLY A 374 -21.41 -26.14 35.80
CA GLY A 374 -22.10 -26.92 34.78
C GLY A 374 -22.65 -26.08 33.64
N GLY A 375 -23.23 -24.92 33.95
CA GLY A 375 -23.68 -23.96 32.94
C GLY A 375 -22.54 -23.46 32.05
N ILE A 376 -21.37 -23.13 32.65
CA ILE A 376 -20.19 -22.67 31.89
C ILE A 376 -19.71 -23.79 30.97
N GLY A 377 -19.63 -25.03 31.46
CA GLY A 377 -19.21 -26.18 30.66
C GLY A 377 -20.12 -26.45 29.47
N LEU A 378 -21.44 -26.46 29.67
CA LEU A 378 -22.42 -26.62 28.58
C LEU A 378 -22.27 -25.54 27.51
N SER A 379 -22.10 -24.29 27.95
CA SER A 379 -21.99 -23.13 27.05
C SER A 379 -20.66 -23.12 26.29
N ALA A 380 -19.55 -23.51 26.93
CA ALA A 380 -18.29 -23.66 26.25
C ALA A 380 -18.32 -24.81 25.22
N ARG A 381 -19.15 -25.85 25.41
CA ARG A 381 -19.29 -26.96 24.47
C ARG A 381 -20.02 -26.58 23.20
N SER A 382 -21.03 -25.71 23.29
CA SER A 382 -21.70 -25.18 22.09
C SER A 382 -20.79 -24.27 21.25
N VAL A 383 -19.68 -23.76 21.80
CA VAL A 383 -18.67 -22.96 21.06
C VAL A 383 -17.50 -23.81 20.54
N LEU A 384 -16.94 -24.67 21.40
CA LEU A 384 -15.68 -25.39 21.16
C LEU A 384 -15.90 -26.79 20.54
N GLY A 385 -17.15 -27.26 20.46
CA GLY A 385 -17.52 -28.57 19.95
C GLY A 385 -17.59 -29.64 21.04
N ASP A 386 -18.06 -30.84 20.68
CA ASP A 386 -18.13 -31.99 21.59
C ASP A 386 -16.72 -32.48 21.92
N GLY A 387 -16.25 -32.09 23.11
CA GLY A 387 -14.98 -32.48 23.69
C GLY A 387 -14.97 -32.24 25.20
N TYR A 388 -13.88 -32.62 25.85
CA TYR A 388 -13.72 -32.45 27.29
C TYR A 388 -13.51 -30.98 27.64
N ILE A 389 -14.37 -30.43 28.49
CA ILE A 389 -14.20 -29.10 29.05
C ILE A 389 -13.81 -29.26 30.50
N ALA A 390 -12.62 -28.76 30.83
CA ALA A 390 -12.13 -28.72 32.19
C ALA A 390 -12.17 -27.28 32.70
N LEU A 391 -12.80 -27.08 33.86
CA LEU A 391 -12.80 -25.81 34.57
C LEU A 391 -11.65 -25.81 35.58
N LEU A 392 -10.85 -24.77 35.54
CA LEU A 392 -9.77 -24.53 36.49
C LEU A 392 -10.28 -23.54 37.54
N GLY A 393 -10.57 -24.05 38.74
CA GLY A 393 -11.00 -23.26 39.89
C GLY A 393 -9.84 -22.96 40.83
N LEU A 394 -9.91 -21.81 41.51
CA LEU A 394 -9.03 -21.46 42.63
C LEU A 394 -9.92 -21.23 43.86
N GLU A 395 -9.82 -22.10 44.86
CA GLU A 395 -10.60 -22.02 46.09
C GLU A 395 -9.66 -22.15 47.29
N ALA A 396 -9.64 -21.14 48.17
CA ALA A 396 -8.78 -21.11 49.36
C ALA A 396 -7.29 -21.49 49.09
N ASP A 397 -6.68 -20.89 48.06
CA ASP A 397 -5.30 -21.14 47.59
C ASP A 397 -5.01 -22.54 47.03
N ALA A 398 -6.02 -23.40 46.87
CA ALA A 398 -5.92 -24.68 46.16
C ALA A 398 -6.49 -24.57 44.74
N TRP A 399 -5.79 -25.19 43.78
CA TRP A 399 -6.26 -25.30 42.40
C TRP A 399 -7.05 -26.60 42.25
N HIS A 400 -8.18 -26.55 41.56
CA HIS A 400 -8.95 -27.75 41.20
C HIS A 400 -9.22 -27.76 39.70
N LEU A 401 -8.94 -28.91 39.06
CA LEU A 401 -9.34 -29.17 37.68
C LEU A 401 -10.59 -30.05 37.67
N ILE A 402 -11.73 -29.51 37.22
CA ILE A 402 -13.01 -30.22 37.21
C ILE A 402 -13.42 -30.50 35.76
N GLU A 403 -13.62 -31.77 35.42
CA GLU A 403 -14.19 -32.18 34.14
C GLU A 403 -15.70 -31.98 34.14
N ILE A 404 -16.24 -31.34 33.09
CA ILE A 404 -17.69 -31.22 32.90
C ILE A 404 -18.14 -32.28 31.90
N GLY A 405 -19.06 -33.14 32.36
CA GLY A 405 -19.63 -34.22 31.56
C GLY A 405 -20.54 -33.74 30.41
N PRO A 406 -20.98 -34.66 29.53
CA PRO A 406 -21.79 -34.34 28.37
C PRO A 406 -23.17 -33.74 28.68
N ASP A 407 -23.65 -33.85 29.92
CA ASP A 407 -24.92 -33.27 30.36
C ASP A 407 -24.74 -32.00 31.22
N GLY A 408 -23.49 -31.53 31.39
CA GLY A 408 -23.17 -30.38 32.23
C GLY A 408 -22.88 -30.71 33.68
N ASP A 409 -22.92 -31.98 34.07
CA ASP A 409 -22.62 -32.39 35.44
C ASP A 409 -21.11 -32.27 35.73
N PRO A 410 -20.70 -31.54 36.80
CA PRO A 410 -19.31 -31.50 37.22
C PRO A 410 -18.88 -32.85 37.81
N GLY A 411 -17.80 -33.41 37.27
CA GLY A 411 -17.15 -34.62 37.78
C GLY A 411 -16.30 -34.37 39.03
N ALA A 412 -15.66 -35.43 39.53
CA ALA A 412 -14.70 -35.31 40.62
C ALA A 412 -13.44 -34.51 40.19
N PRO A 413 -12.75 -33.81 41.10
CA PRO A 413 -11.51 -33.11 40.78
C PRO A 413 -10.47 -34.08 40.21
N LEU A 414 -9.95 -33.78 39.02
CA LEU A 414 -8.95 -34.58 38.31
C LEU A 414 -7.53 -34.37 38.85
N ALA A 415 -7.24 -33.18 39.41
CA ALA A 415 -5.94 -32.83 39.96
C ALA A 415 -6.04 -31.61 40.89
N ASP A 416 -5.21 -31.60 41.94
CA ASP A 416 -5.09 -30.53 42.94
C ASP A 416 -3.81 -29.68 42.78
N GLN A 417 -3.07 -29.83 41.66
CA GLN A 417 -1.88 -29.03 41.34
C GLN A 417 -1.94 -28.48 39.91
N PRO A 418 -1.55 -27.21 39.67
CA PRO A 418 -1.60 -26.61 38.34
C PRO A 418 -0.55 -27.25 37.42
N PRO A 419 -0.88 -27.58 36.16
CA PRO A 419 0.07 -28.19 35.23
C PRO A 419 1.22 -27.23 34.93
N SER A 420 2.43 -27.59 35.36
CA SER A 420 3.64 -26.79 35.13
C SER A 420 4.19 -27.03 33.72
N GLY A 421 3.70 -26.24 32.75
CA GLY A 421 4.23 -26.16 31.38
C GLY A 421 3.34 -26.80 30.30
N PRO A 422 3.59 -26.51 29.01
CA PRO A 422 2.72 -26.91 27.89
C PRO A 422 2.63 -28.43 27.68
N THR A 423 3.62 -29.19 28.17
CA THR A 423 3.66 -30.66 28.11
C THR A 423 2.84 -31.33 29.22
N ALA A 424 2.64 -30.65 30.37
CA ALA A 424 1.92 -31.21 31.52
C ALA A 424 0.41 -31.36 31.25
N ILE A 425 -0.17 -30.47 30.43
CA ILE A 425 -1.57 -30.55 29.99
C ILE A 425 -1.82 -31.82 29.15
N ARG A 426 -0.83 -32.27 28.36
CA ARG A 426 -0.92 -33.49 27.54
C ARG A 426 -0.76 -34.79 28.33
N GLY A 427 -0.24 -34.72 29.56
CA GLY A 427 0.04 -35.88 30.43
C GLY A 427 -1.07 -36.21 31.44
N LEU A 428 -2.11 -35.39 31.52
CA LEU A 428 -3.32 -35.73 32.26
C LEU A 428 -3.98 -36.94 31.56
N HIS A 429 -3.96 -38.09 32.23
CA HIS A 429 -4.66 -39.28 31.75
C HIS A 429 -6.16 -39.06 31.90
N TRP A 430 -6.82 -38.68 30.81
CA TRP A 430 -8.28 -38.64 30.74
C TRP A 430 -8.83 -40.07 30.90
N PRO A 431 -9.83 -40.30 31.76
CA PRO A 431 -10.49 -41.61 31.84
C PRO A 431 -11.18 -41.88 30.50
N THR A 432 -10.59 -42.73 29.66
CA THR A 432 -11.17 -43.16 28.38
C THR A 432 -12.32 -44.16 28.56
N SER A 433 -13.19 -43.96 29.56
CA SER A 433 -14.23 -44.92 29.91
C SER A 433 -15.58 -44.25 30.21
N ARG A 434 -16.28 -43.87 29.14
CA ARG A 434 -17.64 -44.34 28.84
C ARG A 434 -17.97 -43.94 27.39
N ARG A 435 -18.38 -44.94 26.61
CA ARG A 435 -18.83 -44.82 25.22
C ARG A 435 -20.09 -43.97 25.11
#